data_AF-A0A537I9A6-F1
#
_entry.id   AF-A0A537I9A6-F1
#
_cell.length_a   1.000
_cell.length_b   1.000
_cell.length_c   1.000
_cell.angle_alpha   90.00
_cell.angle_beta   90.00
_cell.angle_gamma   90.00
#
_symmetry.space_group_name_H-M   'P 1'
#
loop_
_entity.id
_entity.type
_entity.pdbx_description
1 polymer ?
#
loop_
_entity_poly.entity_id
_entity_poly.type
_entity_poly.pdbx_seq_one_letter_code
_entity_poly.pdbx_strand_id
1 'polypeptide(L)'
;METRRPIAPTLQQNDERAQTGIPSLDKIIEGGLARGDTIIVAGQPGTGKTTLGLQFLYHGAVRCNENGVYASVIESGEKLKRNARRFGWDLDRLEKEGKLQLVSLQSTMKAGVSTALETVLEALHSINARRLVFDSLSALMTAFESTAEARSFLHIMLKFLEAANCTTLMISEVPWGKQQLGTNFEEFLGDGLIVLDASFDNPRVRRRISIPKMRGTEHRLEGYDYYITREGFALAPTPIPPDKIR
;
A
#
# COMPACT_ATOMS: atom_id res chain seq x y z
N MET A 1 -9.85 -17.88 52.10
CA MET A 1 -10.84 -17.64 51.03
C MET A 1 -10.21 -16.65 50.06
N GLU A 2 -9.43 -17.15 49.10
CA GLU A 2 -8.84 -16.32 48.04
C GLU A 2 -9.79 -16.29 46.85
N THR A 3 -10.32 -15.10 46.57
CA THR A 3 -11.20 -14.84 45.43
C THR A 3 -10.37 -14.85 44.15
N ARG A 4 -10.41 -15.98 43.43
CA ARG A 4 -9.90 -16.08 42.06
C ARG A 4 -10.66 -15.09 41.18
N ARG A 5 -9.96 -14.06 40.68
CA ARG A 5 -10.49 -13.20 39.62
C ARG A 5 -10.73 -14.07 38.37
N PRO A 6 -11.87 -13.92 37.68
CA PRO A 6 -12.10 -14.63 36.43
C PRO A 6 -11.08 -14.15 35.39
N ILE A 7 -10.32 -15.09 34.83
CA ILE A 7 -9.45 -14.89 33.69
C ILE A 7 -10.38 -14.56 32.52
N ALA A 8 -10.31 -13.33 32.01
CA ALA A 8 -11.05 -12.93 30.82
C ALA A 8 -10.65 -13.88 29.67
N PRO A 9 -11.60 -14.35 28.83
CA PRO A 9 -11.27 -15.23 27.72
C PRO A 9 -10.28 -14.51 26.81
N THR A 10 -9.10 -15.10 26.65
CA THR A 10 -8.11 -14.66 25.68
C THR A 10 -8.77 -14.77 24.30
N LEU A 11 -9.14 -13.63 23.71
CA LEU A 11 -9.50 -13.57 22.30
C LEU A 11 -8.25 -13.96 21.51
N GLN A 12 -8.07 -15.24 21.22
CA GLN A 12 -7.22 -15.67 20.13
C GLN A 12 -7.95 -15.29 18.84
N GLN A 13 -7.94 -14.01 18.49
CA GLN A 13 -8.02 -13.65 17.08
C GLN A 13 -6.75 -14.22 16.47
N ASN A 14 -6.89 -15.23 15.61
CA ASN A 14 -5.83 -15.52 14.66
C ASN A 14 -5.67 -14.25 13.84
N ASP A 15 -4.74 -13.37 14.23
CA ASP A 15 -4.34 -12.18 13.49
C ASP A 15 -3.64 -12.65 12.22
N GLU A 16 -4.44 -13.11 11.25
CA GLU A 16 -3.95 -13.40 9.92
C GLU A 16 -3.41 -12.09 9.36
N ARG A 17 -2.10 -12.05 9.08
CA ARG A 17 -1.42 -10.86 8.53
C ARG A 17 -1.22 -11.03 7.02
N ALA A 18 -1.36 -9.95 6.27
CA ALA A 18 -0.99 -9.87 4.86
C ALA A 18 0.49 -9.47 4.74
N GLN A 19 1.34 -10.43 4.43
CA GLN A 19 2.77 -10.19 4.23
C GLN A 19 3.00 -9.19 3.07
N THR A 20 3.81 -8.17 3.33
CA THR A 20 4.15 -7.13 2.36
C THR A 20 5.08 -7.63 1.25
N GLY A 21 5.75 -8.76 1.48
CA GLY A 21 6.81 -9.25 0.62
C GLY A 21 8.14 -8.54 0.83
N ILE A 22 8.25 -7.79 1.92
CA ILE A 22 9.46 -7.13 2.39
C ILE A 22 9.72 -7.66 3.81
N PRO A 23 10.52 -8.74 3.98
CA PRO A 23 10.64 -9.44 5.27
C PRO A 23 11.04 -8.54 6.44
N SER A 24 11.91 -7.56 6.19
CA SER A 24 12.32 -6.57 7.19
C SER A 24 11.17 -5.67 7.62
N LEU A 25 10.30 -5.24 6.69
CA LEU A 25 9.11 -4.46 7.01
C LEU A 25 8.11 -5.34 7.77
N ASP A 26 7.81 -6.54 7.27
CA ASP A 26 6.90 -7.48 7.93
C ASP A 26 7.30 -7.69 9.39
N LYS A 27 8.59 -7.86 9.69
CA LYS A 27 9.09 -7.97 11.07
C LYS A 27 8.81 -6.73 11.94
N ILE A 28 8.84 -5.53 11.38
CA ILE A 28 8.58 -4.27 12.10
C ILE A 28 7.08 -4.11 12.43
N ILE A 29 6.21 -4.75 11.66
CA ILE A 29 4.75 -4.69 11.82
C ILE A 29 4.16 -6.08 12.11
N GLU A 30 4.75 -6.80 13.06
CA GLU A 30 4.22 -8.06 13.61
C GLU A 30 3.91 -9.18 12.59
N GLY A 31 4.63 -9.23 11.48
CA GLY A 31 4.50 -10.25 10.43
C GLY A 31 3.75 -9.80 9.18
N GLY A 32 3.24 -8.56 9.14
CA GLY A 32 2.60 -7.98 7.97
C GLY A 32 1.44 -7.06 8.33
N LEU A 33 0.69 -6.61 7.31
CA LEU A 33 -0.47 -5.74 7.51
C LEU A 33 -1.63 -6.54 8.12
N ALA A 34 -2.46 -5.93 8.96
CA ALA A 34 -3.69 -6.61 9.39
C ALA A 34 -4.62 -6.86 8.17
N ARG A 35 -5.39 -7.94 8.20
CA ARG A 35 -6.31 -8.26 7.10
C ARG A 35 -7.48 -7.29 7.07
N GLY A 36 -7.84 -6.85 5.87
CA GLY A 36 -8.91 -5.86 5.68
C GLY A 36 -8.49 -4.40 5.90
N ASP A 37 -7.37 -4.16 6.59
CA ASP A 37 -6.89 -2.79 6.84
C ASP A 37 -6.55 -2.04 5.55
N THR A 38 -6.81 -0.74 5.59
CA THR A 38 -6.33 0.19 4.56
C THR A 38 -5.14 1.00 5.04
N ILE A 39 -4.04 0.88 4.32
CA ILE A 39 -2.77 1.53 4.64
C ILE A 39 -2.47 2.60 3.60
N ILE A 40 -2.27 3.82 4.06
CA ILE A 40 -1.85 4.92 3.18
C ILE A 40 -0.33 4.88 3.04
N VAL A 41 0.16 4.83 1.80
CA VAL A 41 1.58 4.91 1.46
C VAL A 41 1.84 6.27 0.84
N ALA A 42 2.33 7.19 1.66
CA ALA A 42 2.59 8.57 1.28
C ALA A 42 4.08 8.79 0.97
N GLY A 43 4.39 9.72 0.07
CA GLY A 43 5.77 10.13 -0.16
C GLY A 43 6.01 10.88 -1.46
N GLN A 44 7.22 11.41 -1.61
CA GLN A 44 7.61 12.20 -2.77
C GLN A 44 7.72 11.38 -4.07
N PRO A 45 7.65 12.01 -5.26
CA PRO A 45 7.95 11.33 -6.52
C PRO A 45 9.33 10.66 -6.48
N GLY A 46 9.41 9.40 -6.94
CA GLY A 46 10.67 8.65 -7.00
C GLY A 46 11.12 7.96 -5.71
N THR A 47 10.29 7.96 -4.66
CA THR A 47 10.56 7.22 -3.41
C THR A 47 10.23 5.73 -3.49
N GLY A 48 9.52 5.28 -4.53
CA GLY A 48 9.28 3.84 -4.77
C GLY A 48 7.93 3.31 -4.30
N LYS A 49 6.95 4.18 -4.07
CA LYS A 49 5.56 3.81 -3.72
C LYS A 49 4.95 2.76 -4.66
N THR A 50 5.02 2.99 -5.97
CA THR A 50 4.57 2.04 -7.02
C THR A 50 5.34 0.72 -6.93
N THR A 51 6.65 0.73 -6.62
CA THR A 51 7.45 -0.50 -6.45
C THR A 51 7.00 -1.28 -5.23
N LEU A 52 6.75 -0.61 -4.11
CA LEU A 52 6.22 -1.23 -2.89
C LEU A 52 4.84 -1.86 -3.16
N GLY A 53 3.94 -1.14 -3.84
CA GLY A 53 2.62 -1.66 -4.22
C GLY A 53 2.71 -2.89 -5.13
N LEU A 54 3.53 -2.84 -6.18
CA LEU A 54 3.72 -4.00 -7.07
C LEU A 54 4.33 -5.20 -6.34
N GLN A 55 5.29 -4.99 -5.43
CA GLN A 55 5.89 -6.05 -4.62
C GLN A 55 4.87 -6.71 -3.71
N PHE A 56 3.99 -5.92 -3.08
CA PHE A 56 2.91 -6.40 -2.23
C PHE A 56 1.96 -7.33 -2.98
N LEU A 57 1.53 -6.96 -4.19
CA LEU A 57 0.65 -7.80 -5.01
C LEU A 57 1.37 -9.02 -5.55
N TYR A 58 2.59 -8.84 -6.09
CA TYR A 58 3.37 -9.94 -6.66
C TYR A 58 3.69 -11.01 -5.61
N HIS A 59 4.14 -10.60 -4.42
CA HIS A 59 4.39 -11.52 -3.31
C HIS A 59 3.12 -12.24 -2.89
N GLY A 60 1.99 -11.53 -2.80
CA GLY A 60 0.69 -12.13 -2.51
C GLY A 60 0.33 -13.25 -3.48
N ALA A 61 0.41 -12.97 -4.77
CA ALA A 61 0.09 -13.93 -5.81
C ALA A 61 1.02 -15.15 -5.81
N VAL A 62 2.34 -14.93 -5.69
CA VAL A 62 3.35 -15.98 -5.90
C VAL A 62 3.68 -16.77 -4.63
N ARG A 63 3.61 -16.14 -3.46
CA ARG A 63 4.03 -16.77 -2.18
C ARG A 63 2.86 -17.07 -1.26
N CYS A 64 1.81 -16.26 -1.30
CA CYS A 64 0.65 -16.43 -0.43
C CYS A 64 -0.56 -17.04 -1.14
N ASN A 65 -0.49 -17.24 -2.47
CA ASN A 65 -1.61 -17.71 -3.31
C ASN A 65 -2.84 -16.76 -3.24
N GLU A 66 -2.60 -15.46 -3.12
CA GLU A 66 -3.62 -14.44 -2.97
C GLU A 66 -3.74 -13.56 -4.20
N ASN A 67 -4.95 -13.45 -4.70
CA ASN A 67 -5.24 -12.67 -5.89
C ASN A 67 -5.23 -11.17 -5.54
N GLY A 68 -4.79 -10.34 -6.48
CA GLY A 68 -4.60 -8.91 -6.25
C GLY A 68 -5.09 -8.04 -7.40
N VAL A 69 -5.52 -6.82 -7.07
CA VAL A 69 -5.86 -5.79 -8.06
C VAL A 69 -4.91 -4.61 -7.90
N TYR A 70 -4.40 -4.11 -9.02
CA TYR A 70 -3.74 -2.81 -9.09
C TYR A 70 -4.63 -1.86 -9.85
N ALA A 71 -5.25 -0.91 -9.16
CA ALA A 71 -6.07 0.13 -9.76
C ALA A 71 -5.25 1.41 -9.91
N SER A 72 -5.00 1.85 -11.14
CA SER A 72 -4.22 3.06 -11.41
C SER A 72 -5.02 4.16 -12.09
N VAL A 73 -4.90 5.38 -11.58
CA VAL A 73 -5.48 6.61 -12.13
C VAL A 73 -4.57 7.22 -13.19
N ILE A 74 -3.24 7.10 -13.02
CA ILE A 74 -2.25 7.79 -13.87
C ILE A 74 -1.52 6.82 -14.79
N GLU A 75 -1.08 5.68 -14.27
CA GLU A 75 -0.14 4.80 -14.97
C GLU A 75 -0.86 3.72 -15.77
N SER A 76 -0.40 3.47 -17.00
CA SER A 76 -0.95 2.38 -17.81
C SER A 76 -0.43 1.02 -17.35
N GLY A 77 -1.26 -0.02 -17.53
CA GLY A 77 -0.87 -1.41 -17.23
C GLY A 77 0.45 -1.81 -17.92
N GLU A 78 0.65 -1.40 -19.17
CA GLU A 78 1.89 -1.66 -19.91
C GLU A 78 3.13 -1.01 -19.28
N LYS A 79 3.00 0.21 -18.74
CA LYS A 79 4.10 0.87 -18.04
C LYS A 79 4.41 0.17 -16.71
N LEU A 80 3.39 -0.26 -15.97
CA LEU A 80 3.54 -1.06 -14.75
C LEU A 80 4.25 -2.39 -15.03
N LYS A 81 3.78 -3.15 -16.03
CA LYS A 81 4.40 -4.42 -16.49
C LYS A 81 5.86 -4.24 -16.86
N ARG A 82 6.17 -3.24 -17.69
CA ARG A 82 7.54 -2.93 -18.08
C ARG A 82 8.44 -2.64 -16.90
N ASN A 83 7.95 -1.90 -15.91
CA ASN A 83 8.71 -1.57 -14.70
C ASN A 83 8.90 -2.81 -13.82
N ALA A 84 7.87 -3.64 -13.65
CA ALA A 84 7.89 -4.86 -12.86
C ALA A 84 8.91 -5.90 -13.40
N ARG A 85 9.01 -6.04 -14.73
CA ARG A 85 10.00 -6.92 -15.38
C ARG A 85 11.45 -6.61 -14.96
N ARG A 86 11.77 -5.38 -14.55
CA ARG A 86 13.11 -5.01 -14.06
C ARG A 86 13.50 -5.69 -12.74
N PHE A 87 12.53 -6.25 -12.03
CA PHE A 87 12.71 -7.01 -10.79
C PHE A 87 12.47 -8.52 -10.99
N GLY A 88 12.29 -8.97 -12.24
CA GLY A 88 11.90 -10.35 -12.56
C GLY A 88 10.43 -10.65 -12.26
N TRP A 89 9.60 -9.65 -12.03
CA TRP A 89 8.17 -9.83 -11.76
C TRP A 89 7.37 -9.88 -13.06
N ASP A 90 6.97 -11.08 -13.45
CA ASP A 90 6.13 -11.32 -14.63
C ASP A 90 4.65 -11.11 -14.31
N LEU A 91 4.17 -9.88 -14.47
CA LEU A 91 2.76 -9.55 -14.25
C LEU A 91 1.86 -10.08 -15.37
N ASP A 92 2.36 -10.22 -16.61
CA ASP A 92 1.59 -10.77 -17.72
C ASP A 92 1.19 -12.22 -17.45
N ARG A 93 2.11 -13.01 -16.88
CA ARG A 93 1.81 -14.35 -16.41
C ARG A 93 0.72 -14.34 -15.34
N LEU A 94 0.82 -13.46 -14.34
CA LEU A 94 -0.15 -13.40 -13.25
C LEU A 94 -1.55 -12.97 -13.72
N GLU A 95 -1.66 -12.07 -14.70
CA GLU A 95 -2.96 -11.73 -15.31
C GLU A 95 -3.57 -12.91 -16.06
N LYS A 96 -2.76 -13.65 -16.85
CA LYS A 96 -3.23 -14.86 -17.55
C LYS A 96 -3.68 -15.97 -16.61
N GLU A 97 -3.05 -16.07 -15.44
CA GLU A 97 -3.40 -17.03 -14.39
C GLU A 97 -4.61 -16.57 -13.55
N GLY A 98 -5.17 -15.38 -13.80
CA GLY A 98 -6.25 -14.81 -13.00
C GLY A 98 -5.84 -14.46 -11.57
N LYS A 99 -4.54 -14.28 -11.32
CA LYS A 99 -3.94 -13.96 -10.01
C LYS A 99 -3.80 -12.46 -9.79
N LEU A 100 -3.72 -11.69 -10.86
CA LEU A 100 -3.57 -10.25 -10.83
C LEU A 100 -4.50 -9.63 -11.86
N GLN A 101 -5.04 -8.44 -11.58
CA GLN A 101 -5.70 -7.61 -12.59
C GLN A 101 -5.20 -6.18 -12.50
N LEU A 102 -4.76 -5.62 -13.63
CA LEU A 102 -4.37 -4.21 -13.74
C LEU A 102 -5.54 -3.40 -14.30
N VAL A 103 -6.09 -2.50 -13.48
CA VAL A 103 -7.24 -1.65 -13.82
C VAL A 103 -6.75 -0.23 -14.09
N SER A 104 -7.10 0.33 -15.25
CA SER A 104 -6.86 1.73 -15.57
C SER A 104 -8.14 2.53 -15.35
N LEU A 105 -8.10 3.47 -14.40
CA LEU A 105 -9.22 4.32 -14.03
C LEU A 105 -9.20 5.58 -14.91
N GLN A 106 -10.02 5.60 -15.94
CA GLN A 106 -10.10 6.70 -16.90
C GLN A 106 -11.15 7.74 -16.50
N SER A 107 -10.93 8.50 -15.42
CA SER A 107 -11.59 9.80 -15.21
C SER A 107 -11.19 10.40 -13.86
N THR A 108 -10.58 11.59 -13.88
CA THR A 108 -10.44 12.46 -12.69
C THR A 108 -11.57 13.48 -12.59
N MET A 109 -12.66 13.31 -13.36
CA MET A 109 -13.84 14.16 -13.25
C MET A 109 -14.74 13.65 -12.13
N LYS A 110 -15.42 14.55 -11.41
CA LYS A 110 -16.33 14.23 -10.29
C LYS A 110 -17.34 13.13 -10.59
N ALA A 111 -17.93 13.11 -11.79
CA ALA A 111 -18.86 12.06 -12.21
C ALA A 111 -18.22 10.67 -12.38
N GLY A 112 -16.92 10.61 -12.65
CA GLY A 112 -16.18 9.35 -12.87
C GLY A 112 -15.66 8.69 -11.61
N VAL A 113 -15.70 9.36 -10.45
CA VAL A 113 -15.16 8.82 -9.18
C VAL A 113 -16.03 7.67 -8.66
N SER A 114 -17.36 7.77 -8.78
CA SER A 114 -18.26 6.65 -8.46
C SER A 114 -18.03 5.47 -9.41
N THR A 115 -17.92 5.72 -10.72
CA THR A 115 -17.60 4.67 -11.71
C THR A 115 -16.24 4.03 -11.43
N ALA A 116 -15.26 4.80 -10.98
CA ALA A 116 -13.95 4.28 -10.61
C ALA A 116 -14.05 3.31 -9.44
N LEU A 117 -14.82 3.64 -8.39
CA LEU A 117 -15.05 2.74 -7.26
C LEU A 117 -15.78 1.46 -7.69
N GLU A 118 -16.84 1.58 -8.51
CA GLU A 118 -17.56 0.43 -9.06
C GLU A 118 -16.62 -0.48 -9.87
N THR A 119 -15.81 0.10 -10.75
CA THR A 119 -14.82 -0.64 -11.56
C THR A 119 -13.81 -1.38 -10.68
N VAL A 120 -13.34 -0.76 -9.60
CA VAL A 120 -12.44 -1.42 -8.64
C VAL A 120 -13.15 -2.57 -7.94
N LEU A 121 -14.36 -2.37 -7.44
CA LEU A 121 -15.12 -3.42 -6.74
C LEU A 121 -15.44 -4.61 -7.67
N GLU A 122 -15.82 -4.34 -8.92
CA GLU A 122 -16.02 -5.37 -9.94
C GLU A 122 -14.74 -6.18 -10.20
N ALA A 123 -13.59 -5.51 -10.32
CA ALA A 123 -12.30 -6.18 -10.49
C ALA A 123 -11.86 -6.97 -9.25
N LEU A 124 -12.18 -6.50 -8.04
CA LEU A 124 -11.91 -7.27 -6.82
C LEU A 124 -12.74 -8.55 -6.80
N HIS A 125 -14.03 -8.47 -7.16
CA HIS A 125 -14.92 -9.62 -7.19
C HIS A 125 -14.60 -10.62 -8.31
N SER A 126 -14.25 -10.15 -9.51
CA SER A 126 -14.02 -11.01 -10.68
C SER A 126 -12.92 -12.06 -10.46
N ILE A 127 -11.88 -11.71 -9.71
CA ILE A 127 -10.77 -12.60 -9.38
C ILE A 127 -10.74 -13.00 -7.91
N ASN A 128 -11.79 -12.71 -7.12
CA ASN A 128 -11.82 -12.94 -5.67
C ASN A 128 -10.53 -12.44 -4.97
N ALA A 129 -10.19 -11.18 -5.26
CA ALA A 129 -8.98 -10.55 -4.76
C ALA A 129 -9.02 -10.43 -3.23
N ARG A 130 -7.84 -10.56 -2.61
CA ARG A 130 -7.62 -10.30 -1.18
C ARG A 130 -6.72 -9.10 -0.92
N ARG A 131 -6.15 -8.54 -1.99
CA ARG A 131 -5.18 -7.44 -1.95
C ARG A 131 -5.53 -6.39 -2.99
N LEU A 132 -5.47 -5.12 -2.58
CA LEU A 132 -5.66 -3.98 -3.47
C LEU A 132 -4.46 -3.03 -3.36
N VAL A 133 -4.01 -2.52 -4.50
CA VAL A 133 -3.21 -1.29 -4.57
C VAL A 133 -4.01 -0.26 -5.37
N PHE A 134 -4.19 0.92 -4.79
CA PHE A 134 -4.84 2.05 -5.44
C PHE A 134 -3.82 3.17 -5.68
N ASP A 135 -3.51 3.48 -6.95
CA ASP A 135 -2.44 4.38 -7.37
C ASP A 135 -2.89 5.48 -8.36
N SER A 136 -3.18 6.70 -7.95
CA SER A 136 -2.97 7.27 -6.61
C SER A 136 -4.25 7.92 -6.08
N LEU A 137 -4.40 7.83 -4.75
CA LEU A 137 -5.40 8.56 -3.98
C LEU A 137 -5.31 10.05 -4.30
N SER A 138 -4.10 10.63 -4.30
CA SER A 138 -3.88 12.05 -4.62
C SER A 138 -4.48 12.49 -5.95
N ALA A 139 -4.43 11.65 -6.99
CA ALA A 139 -5.05 11.96 -8.29
C ALA A 139 -6.58 11.84 -8.25
N LEU A 140 -7.11 10.91 -7.46
CA LEU A 140 -8.56 10.82 -7.24
C LEU A 140 -9.08 12.07 -6.51
N MET A 141 -8.32 12.58 -5.54
CA MET A 141 -8.72 13.73 -4.73
C MET A 141 -8.84 15.01 -5.56
N THR A 142 -8.14 15.14 -6.69
CA THR A 142 -8.26 16.33 -7.56
C THR A 142 -9.61 16.45 -8.25
N ALA A 143 -10.44 15.39 -8.22
CA ALA A 143 -11.78 15.39 -8.78
C ALA A 143 -12.80 16.19 -7.93
N PHE A 144 -12.45 16.49 -6.67
CA PHE A 144 -13.34 17.15 -5.72
C PHE A 144 -13.00 18.63 -5.56
N GLU A 145 -14.04 19.46 -5.46
CA GLU A 145 -13.90 20.92 -5.30
C GLU A 145 -13.62 21.32 -3.84
N SER A 146 -14.02 20.48 -2.88
CA SER A 146 -13.85 20.75 -1.44
C SER A 146 -13.28 19.55 -0.68
N THR A 147 -12.54 19.83 0.39
CA THR A 147 -11.97 18.81 1.28
C THR A 147 -13.04 18.01 2.01
N ALA A 148 -14.17 18.64 2.36
CA ALA A 148 -15.29 17.97 3.03
C ALA A 148 -15.96 16.92 2.13
N GLU A 149 -16.11 17.24 0.85
CA GLU A 149 -16.64 16.30 -0.15
C GLU A 149 -15.69 15.12 -0.34
N ALA A 150 -14.41 15.41 -0.57
CA ALA A 150 -13.39 14.39 -0.75
C ALA A 150 -13.25 13.47 0.48
N ARG A 151 -13.35 14.03 1.69
CA ARG A 151 -13.38 13.28 2.95
C ARG A 151 -14.60 12.36 3.04
N SER A 152 -15.77 12.85 2.67
CA SER A 152 -17.01 12.06 2.71
C SER A 152 -16.94 10.90 1.73
N PHE A 153 -16.43 11.15 0.52
CA PHE A 153 -16.24 10.11 -0.47
C PHE A 153 -15.22 9.05 0.00
N LEU A 154 -14.05 9.48 0.49
CA LEU A 154 -13.02 8.56 0.96
C LEU A 154 -13.54 7.69 2.12
N HIS A 155 -14.31 8.25 3.05
CA HIS A 155 -14.95 7.49 4.12
C HIS A 155 -15.89 6.40 3.59
N ILE A 156 -16.67 6.71 2.55
CA ILE A 156 -17.56 5.73 1.91
C ILE A 156 -16.74 4.64 1.22
N MET A 157 -15.71 5.02 0.46
CA MET A 157 -14.80 4.09 -0.22
C MET A 157 -14.14 3.12 0.77
N LEU A 158 -13.63 3.62 1.90
CA LEU A 158 -13.01 2.79 2.93
C LEU A 158 -13.98 1.76 3.50
N LYS A 159 -15.24 2.13 3.75
CA LYS A 159 -16.28 1.17 4.20
C LYS A 159 -16.55 0.07 3.19
N PHE A 160 -16.54 0.38 1.90
CA PHE A 160 -16.70 -0.64 0.86
C PHE A 160 -15.51 -1.59 0.79
N LEU A 161 -14.28 -1.07 0.95
CA LEU A 161 -13.07 -1.89 0.97
C LEU A 161 -12.99 -2.77 2.22
N GLU A 162 -13.39 -2.24 3.37
CA GLU A 162 -13.53 -3.01 4.62
C GLU A 162 -14.55 -4.14 4.44
N ALA A 163 -15.72 -3.86 3.86
CA ALA A 163 -16.73 -4.87 3.56
C ALA A 163 -16.27 -5.93 2.54
N ALA A 164 -15.39 -5.56 1.61
CA ALA A 164 -14.76 -6.47 0.66
C ALA A 164 -13.64 -7.32 1.29
N ASN A 165 -13.30 -7.09 2.57
CA ASN A 165 -12.24 -7.78 3.32
C ASN A 165 -10.90 -7.82 2.57
N CYS A 166 -10.57 -6.71 1.88
CA CYS A 166 -9.37 -6.58 1.08
C CYS A 166 -8.33 -5.72 1.80
N THR A 167 -7.15 -6.29 2.06
CA THR A 167 -6.02 -5.49 2.56
C THR A 167 -5.55 -4.54 1.47
N THR A 168 -5.57 -3.24 1.75
CA THR A 168 -5.41 -2.21 0.73
C THR A 168 -4.19 -1.34 1.00
N LEU A 169 -3.40 -1.08 -0.04
CA LEU A 169 -2.42 0.01 -0.08
C LEU A 169 -2.95 1.17 -0.93
N MET A 170 -3.20 2.32 -0.32
CA MET A 170 -3.56 3.56 -1.02
C MET A 170 -2.34 4.44 -1.19
N ILE A 171 -1.89 4.64 -2.42
CA ILE A 171 -0.71 5.47 -2.71
C ILE A 171 -1.14 6.94 -2.74
N SER A 172 -0.48 7.80 -1.96
CA SER A 172 -0.68 9.25 -1.98
C SER A 172 0.64 9.97 -2.27
N GLU A 173 0.61 10.95 -3.18
CA GLU A 173 1.78 11.73 -3.56
C GLU A 173 1.94 12.99 -2.73
N VAL A 174 3.16 13.25 -2.29
CA VAL A 174 3.55 14.48 -1.61
C VAL A 174 4.46 15.28 -2.54
N PRO A 175 4.11 16.52 -2.93
CA PRO A 175 4.98 17.36 -3.73
C PRO A 175 6.35 17.60 -3.07
N TRP A 176 7.40 17.70 -3.88
CA TRP A 176 8.73 18.10 -3.40
C TRP A 176 8.68 19.46 -2.68
N GLY A 177 9.43 19.60 -1.59
CA GLY A 177 9.53 20.86 -0.84
C GLY A 177 8.37 21.17 0.11
N LYS A 178 7.32 20.34 0.14
CA LYS A 178 6.31 20.38 1.21
C LYS A 178 6.73 19.44 2.34
N GLN A 179 6.74 19.95 3.57
CA GLN A 179 6.90 19.14 4.78
C GLN A 179 5.58 18.49 5.23
N GLN A 180 4.44 18.99 4.75
CA GLN A 180 3.13 18.42 5.01
C GLN A 180 2.81 17.33 3.99
N LEU A 181 2.55 16.14 4.51
CA LEU A 181 1.91 15.03 3.82
C LEU A 181 0.50 15.48 3.36
N GLY A 182 0.17 15.25 2.09
CA GLY A 182 -1.20 15.31 1.54
C GLY A 182 -2.12 16.48 1.94
N THR A 183 -3.43 16.27 1.78
CA THR A 183 -4.49 17.25 2.12
C THR A 183 -4.87 17.24 3.61
N ASN A 184 -3.92 17.07 4.54
CA ASN A 184 -4.12 17.02 6.01
C ASN A 184 -5.13 15.99 6.58
N PHE A 185 -6.11 15.43 5.85
CA PHE A 185 -7.15 14.56 6.41
C PHE A 185 -7.03 13.08 6.02
N GLU A 186 -6.39 12.79 4.88
CA GLU A 186 -6.21 11.43 4.36
C GLU A 186 -5.57 10.53 5.45
N GLU A 187 -4.53 11.02 6.12
CA GLU A 187 -3.77 10.35 7.18
C GLU A 187 -4.62 9.88 8.37
N PHE A 188 -5.72 10.57 8.64
CA PHE A 188 -6.60 10.23 9.77
C PHE A 188 -7.57 9.10 9.44
N LEU A 189 -7.85 8.85 8.16
CA LEU A 189 -8.91 7.94 7.72
C LEU A 189 -8.44 6.49 7.56
N GLY A 190 -7.19 6.25 7.13
CA GLY A 190 -6.65 4.88 7.00
C GLY A 190 -6.35 4.23 8.36
N ASP A 191 -6.19 2.91 8.37
CA ASP A 191 -5.78 2.14 9.56
C ASP A 191 -4.29 2.27 9.83
N GLY A 192 -3.50 2.43 8.77
CA GLY A 192 -2.08 2.70 8.84
C GLY A 192 -1.60 3.81 7.91
N LEU A 193 -0.42 4.35 8.23
CA LEU A 193 0.31 5.32 7.44
C LEU A 193 1.77 4.88 7.34
N ILE A 194 2.25 4.73 6.11
CA ILE A 194 3.66 4.51 5.77
C ILE A 194 4.11 5.74 4.98
N VAL A 195 5.20 6.36 5.44
CA VAL A 195 5.79 7.55 4.82
C VAL A 195 7.13 7.18 4.20
N LEU A 196 7.28 7.44 2.92
CA LEU A 196 8.51 7.28 2.16
C LEU A 196 9.12 8.64 1.85
N ASP A 197 10.23 8.95 2.51
CA ASP A 197 10.97 10.20 2.32
C ASP A 197 12.26 9.97 1.52
N ALA A 198 12.71 11.02 0.83
CA ALA A 198 14.01 11.08 0.20
C ALA A 198 14.71 12.39 0.55
N SER A 199 15.93 12.30 1.11
CA SER A 199 16.83 13.43 1.30
C SER A 199 17.99 13.35 0.29
N PHE A 200 18.42 14.51 -0.20
CA PHE A 200 19.59 14.63 -1.07
C PHE A 200 20.81 14.95 -0.21
N ASP A 201 21.36 13.93 0.45
CA ASP A 201 22.61 14.05 1.21
C ASP A 201 23.77 13.84 0.24
N ASN A 202 24.17 14.92 -0.44
CA ASN A 202 25.19 14.93 -1.49
C ASN A 202 26.42 14.06 -1.10
N PRO A 203 26.83 13.04 -1.89
CA PRO A 203 26.45 12.71 -3.27
C PRO A 203 25.36 11.62 -3.43
N ARG A 204 24.64 11.23 -2.38
CA ARG A 204 23.68 10.11 -2.44
C ARG A 204 22.26 10.53 -2.05
N VAL A 205 21.28 10.01 -2.77
CA VAL A 205 19.88 10.10 -2.31
C VAL A 205 19.70 9.09 -1.19
N ARG A 206 19.44 9.58 0.02
CA ARG A 206 19.09 8.74 1.16
C ARG A 206 17.57 8.62 1.22
N ARG A 207 17.07 7.39 1.27
CA ARG A 207 15.64 7.10 1.32
C ARG A 207 15.29 6.48 2.66
N ARG A 208 14.25 7.01 3.31
CA ARG A 208 13.81 6.58 4.64
C ARG A 208 12.33 6.23 4.64
N ILE A 209 11.99 5.10 5.28
CA ILE A 209 10.62 4.67 5.52
C ILE A 209 10.30 4.88 7.00
N SER A 210 9.18 5.52 7.27
CA SER A 210 8.66 5.73 8.62
C SER A 210 7.22 5.22 8.68
N ILE A 211 6.82 4.74 9.85
CA ILE A 211 5.46 4.28 10.10
C ILE A 211 4.91 5.15 11.23
N PRO A 212 4.24 6.28 10.95
CA PRO A 212 3.67 7.13 12.00
C PRO A 212 2.46 6.49 12.68
N LYS A 213 1.78 5.56 12.00
CA LYS A 213 0.52 4.96 12.44
C LYS A 213 0.37 3.55 11.89
N MET A 214 0.02 2.60 12.75
CA MET A 214 -0.50 1.28 12.38
C MET A 214 -1.47 0.84 13.49
N ARG A 215 -2.78 0.95 13.24
CA ARG A 215 -3.78 0.59 14.26
C ARG A 215 -3.71 -0.90 14.57
N GLY A 216 -3.93 -1.26 15.83
CA GLY A 216 -3.93 -2.66 16.28
C GLY A 216 -2.61 -3.40 16.09
N THR A 217 -1.50 -2.70 15.83
CA THR A 217 -0.19 -3.30 15.59
C THR A 217 0.87 -2.54 16.36
N GLU A 218 1.65 -3.22 17.21
CA GLU A 218 2.78 -2.59 17.87
C GLU A 218 3.89 -2.36 16.84
N HIS A 219 4.36 -1.11 16.75
CA HIS A 219 5.50 -0.78 15.90
C HIS A 219 6.31 0.37 16.52
N ARG A 220 7.56 0.50 16.09
CA ARG A 220 8.41 1.63 16.47
C ARG A 220 8.12 2.83 15.58
N LEU A 221 8.28 4.02 16.15
CA LEU A 221 8.16 5.31 15.43
C LEU A 221 9.48 5.75 14.77
N GLU A 222 10.51 4.92 14.84
CA GLU A 222 11.80 5.17 14.18
C GLU A 222 11.66 4.98 12.66
N GLY A 223 12.35 5.83 11.90
CA GLY A 223 12.46 5.65 10.46
C GLY A 223 13.68 4.78 10.09
N TYR A 224 13.54 3.96 9.06
CA TYR A 224 14.56 3.02 8.59
C TYR A 224 15.06 3.40 7.19
N ASP A 225 16.34 3.20 6.91
CA ASP A 225 16.86 3.34 5.56
C ASP A 225 16.37 2.17 4.69
N TYR A 226 15.95 2.47 3.47
CA TYR A 226 15.57 1.46 2.48
C TYR A 226 16.23 1.69 1.12
N TYR A 227 16.24 0.62 0.33
CA TYR A 227 16.86 0.57 -0.96
C TYR A 227 15.93 -0.12 -1.96
N ILE A 228 16.01 0.31 -3.21
CA ILE A 228 15.35 -0.37 -4.33
C ILE A 228 16.44 -1.12 -5.09
N THR A 229 16.48 -2.44 -4.86
CA THR A 229 17.48 -3.34 -5.44
C THR A 229 16.95 -4.01 -6.71
N ARG A 230 17.71 -4.94 -7.29
CA ARG A 230 17.20 -5.80 -8.38
C ARG A 230 16.08 -6.76 -7.92
N GLU A 231 15.96 -7.00 -6.63
CA GLU A 231 14.95 -7.89 -6.04
C GLU A 231 13.71 -7.10 -5.55
N GLY A 232 13.74 -5.77 -5.66
CA GLY A 232 12.66 -4.88 -5.22
C GLY A 232 13.04 -4.03 -4.01
N PHE A 233 12.03 -3.61 -3.26
CA PHE A 233 12.11 -2.81 -2.05
C PHE A 233 12.66 -3.64 -0.88
N ALA A 234 13.65 -3.08 -0.16
CA ALA A 234 14.28 -3.73 0.99
C ALA A 234 14.68 -2.70 2.06
N LEU A 235 14.47 -3.03 3.34
CA LEU A 235 14.91 -2.21 4.49
C LEU A 235 16.20 -2.79 5.11
N ALA A 236 17.10 -1.92 5.57
CA ALA A 236 18.22 -2.30 6.45
C ALA A 236 17.70 -2.73 7.84
N PRO A 237 18.27 -3.77 8.48
CA PRO A 237 19.64 -3.73 8.99
C PRO A 237 20.59 -4.72 8.31
N THR A 238 20.12 -5.49 7.33
CA THR A 238 20.98 -6.39 6.58
C THR A 238 21.90 -5.55 5.68
N PRO A 239 23.25 -5.66 5.79
CA PRO A 239 24.14 -4.96 4.88
C PRO A 239 23.83 -5.43 3.46
N ILE A 240 23.20 -4.55 2.67
CA ILE A 240 22.96 -4.81 1.25
C ILE A 240 24.32 -4.65 0.57
N PRO A 241 24.84 -5.70 -0.10
CA PRO A 241 26.09 -5.62 -0.81
C PRO A 241 26.06 -4.45 -1.81
N PRO A 242 27.15 -3.65 -1.94
CA PRO A 242 27.18 -2.49 -2.82
C PRO A 242 26.77 -2.79 -4.27
N ASP A 243 27.03 -4.01 -4.74
CA ASP A 243 26.67 -4.53 -6.07
C ASP A 243 25.17 -4.78 -6.28
N LYS A 244 24.38 -4.85 -5.20
CA LYS A 244 22.91 -5.01 -5.24
C LYS A 244 22.15 -3.69 -5.18
N ILE A 245 22.83 -2.59 -4.86
CA ILE A 245 22.24 -1.23 -4.83
C ILE A 245 22.23 -0.68 -6.27
N ARG A 246 21.12 -0.06 -6.67
CA ARG A 246 21.00 0.64 -7.96
C ARG A 246 21.45 2.09 -7.87
#